data_AF-A0AAD1G256-F1
#
_entry.id   AF-A0AAD1G256-F1
#
_cell.length_a   1.000
_cell.length_b   1.000
_cell.length_c   1.000
_cell.angle_alpha   90.00
_cell.angle_beta   90.00
_cell.angle_gamma   90.00
#
_symmetry.space_group_name_H-M   'P 1'
#
loop_
_entity.id
_entity.type
_entity.pdbx_description
1 polymer ?
#
loop_
_entity_poly.entity_id
_entity_poly.type
_entity_poly.pdbx_seq_one_letter_code
_entity_poly.pdbx_strand_id
1 'polypeptide(L)'
;MFAAALILSCIAPSVHDGDSLRCQGERVRLVGIDAPEMADSPRCKDGRRARSDCHEGRAVTSRDLLRSLTRGEVRCTVTGRDTYGRVLARCVSDGVDLNKAMLRAGMARRYR
;
A
#
# COMPACT_ATOMS: atom_id res chain seq x y z
N MET A 1 29.54 -8.16 6.56
CA MET A 1 29.08 -7.79 5.20
C MET A 1 27.72 -7.13 5.36
N PHE A 2 27.57 -5.83 5.06
CA PHE A 2 26.26 -5.19 5.06
C PHE A 2 25.60 -5.48 3.70
N ALA A 3 24.49 -6.22 3.70
CA ALA A 3 23.67 -6.33 2.50
C ALA A 3 23.04 -4.95 2.22
N ALA A 4 23.30 -4.38 1.05
CA ALA A 4 22.65 -3.16 0.63
C ALA A 4 21.15 -3.43 0.48
N ALA A 5 20.33 -2.69 1.22
CA ALA A 5 18.88 -2.76 1.06
C ALA A 5 18.50 -2.18 -0.31
N LEU A 6 17.69 -2.90 -1.09
CA LEU A 6 17.14 -2.37 -2.32
C LEU A 6 16.10 -1.31 -1.98
N ILE A 7 16.35 -0.06 -2.40
CA ILE A 7 15.46 1.08 -2.19
C ILE A 7 14.87 1.48 -3.54
N LEU A 8 13.54 1.59 -3.59
CA LEU A 8 12.79 2.19 -4.68
C LEU A 8 12.29 3.55 -4.21
N SER A 9 12.58 4.62 -4.95
CA SER A 9 12.15 5.98 -4.61
C SER A 9 11.34 6.63 -5.73
N CYS A 10 10.39 7.49 -5.39
CA CYS A 10 9.63 8.27 -6.36
C CYS A 10 9.05 9.52 -5.71
N ILE A 11 8.74 10.50 -6.54
CA ILE A 11 8.03 11.71 -6.13
C ILE A 11 6.55 11.50 -6.40
N ALA A 12 5.71 11.77 -5.40
CA ALA A 12 4.25 11.79 -5.53
C ALA A 12 3.67 10.56 -6.28
N PRO A 13 3.88 9.32 -5.79
CA PRO A 13 3.38 8.13 -6.45
C PRO A 13 1.86 8.16 -6.61
N SER A 14 1.35 7.48 -7.65
CA SER A 14 -0.09 7.28 -7.77
C SER A 14 -0.54 6.20 -6.78
N VAL A 15 -1.58 6.50 -6.01
CA VAL A 15 -2.14 5.61 -4.99
C VAL A 15 -3.39 4.94 -5.55
N HIS A 16 -3.43 3.61 -5.49
CA HIS A 16 -4.54 2.81 -6.02
C HIS A 16 -5.62 2.57 -4.95
N ASP A 17 -5.19 2.12 -3.78
CA ASP A 17 -6.02 1.82 -2.60
C ASP A 17 -5.24 2.14 -1.32
N GLY A 18 -5.73 1.69 -0.16
CA GLY A 18 -5.10 1.98 1.13
C GLY A 18 -3.79 1.25 1.45
N ASP A 19 -3.34 0.32 0.61
CA ASP A 19 -2.08 -0.41 0.81
C ASP A 19 -1.21 -0.57 -0.44
N SER A 20 -1.64 0.00 -1.57
CA SER A 20 -0.97 -0.15 -2.86
C SER A 20 -0.75 1.20 -3.57
N LEU A 21 0.48 1.39 -4.08
CA LEU A 21 0.89 2.56 -4.84
C LEU A 21 1.74 2.16 -6.06
N ARG A 22 1.89 3.08 -7.04
CA ARG A 22 2.83 2.92 -8.15
C ARG A 22 4.00 3.86 -8.02
N CYS A 23 5.20 3.31 -8.05
CA CYS A 23 6.46 4.04 -7.89
C CYS A 23 7.40 3.67 -9.03
N GLN A 24 7.77 4.63 -9.88
CA GLN A 24 8.58 4.39 -11.09
C GLN A 24 8.06 3.23 -11.99
N GLY A 25 6.74 3.13 -12.16
CA GLY A 25 6.11 2.06 -12.95
C GLY A 25 5.96 0.72 -12.22
N GLU A 26 6.62 0.52 -11.08
CA GLU A 26 6.45 -0.67 -10.24
C GLU A 26 5.17 -0.58 -9.41
N ARG A 27 4.45 -1.70 -9.31
CA ARG A 27 3.32 -1.85 -8.39
C ARG A 27 3.87 -2.24 -7.03
N VAL A 28 3.73 -1.35 -6.05
CA VAL A 28 4.22 -1.55 -4.69
C VAL A 28 3.04 -1.82 -3.76
N ARG A 29 3.12 -2.90 -2.99
CA ARG A 29 2.24 -3.17 -1.85
C ARG A 29 3.00 -2.94 -0.56
N LEU A 30 2.37 -2.19 0.34
CA LEU A 30 2.84 -1.98 1.70
C LEU A 30 2.79 -3.32 2.45
N VAL A 31 3.98 -3.89 2.71
CA VAL A 31 4.09 -5.24 3.29
C VAL A 31 3.55 -5.29 4.72
N GLY A 32 2.88 -6.40 5.05
CA GLY A 32 2.38 -6.68 6.40
C GLY A 32 1.11 -5.94 6.80
N ILE A 33 0.50 -5.19 5.89
CA ILE A 33 -0.81 -4.56 6.08
C ILE A 33 -1.78 -4.95 4.95
N ASP A 34 -3.07 -4.78 5.23
CA ASP A 34 -4.17 -5.01 4.31
C ASP A 34 -5.22 -3.91 4.52
N ALA A 35 -5.55 -3.18 3.45
CA ALA A 35 -6.56 -2.13 3.47
C ALA A 35 -7.87 -2.60 2.83
N PRO A 36 -9.00 -1.91 3.07
CA PRO A 36 -10.22 -2.16 2.33
C PRO A 36 -10.00 -1.98 0.82
N GLU A 37 -10.52 -2.92 0.05
CA GLU A 37 -10.39 -2.98 -1.39
C GLU A 37 -11.37 -2.00 -2.05
N MET A 38 -10.93 -1.35 -3.13
CA MET A 38 -11.82 -0.49 -3.92
C MET A 38 -13.01 -1.28 -4.46
N ALA A 39 -14.18 -0.66 -4.54
CA ALA A 39 -15.43 -1.31 -4.94
C ALA A 39 -15.36 -1.92 -6.36
N ASP A 40 -14.57 -1.30 -7.23
CA ASP A 40 -14.35 -1.74 -8.60
C ASP A 40 -13.24 -2.80 -8.75
N SER A 41 -12.58 -3.19 -7.64
CA SER A 41 -11.53 -4.22 -7.66
C SER A 41 -12.11 -5.59 -8.04
N PRO A 42 -11.33 -6.46 -8.72
CA PRO A 42 -11.74 -7.84 -9.00
C PRO A 42 -12.09 -8.63 -7.72
N ARG A 43 -11.47 -8.29 -6.58
CA ARG A 43 -11.77 -8.92 -5.29
C ARG A 43 -13.17 -8.61 -4.77
N CYS A 44 -13.69 -7.43 -5.10
CA CYS A 44 -15.05 -7.03 -4.76
C CYS A 44 -16.08 -7.36 -5.85
N LYS A 45 -15.67 -7.53 -7.10
CA LYS A 45 -16.52 -7.94 -8.23
C LYS A 45 -16.70 -9.46 -8.35
N ASP A 46 -15.65 -10.26 -8.19
CA ASP A 46 -15.62 -11.66 -8.64
C ASP A 46 -16.03 -12.68 -7.55
N GLY A 47 -17.00 -12.37 -6.69
CA GLY A 47 -17.48 -13.28 -5.64
C GLY A 47 -16.45 -13.58 -4.52
N ARG A 48 -15.22 -13.06 -4.61
CA ARG A 48 -14.17 -13.12 -3.57
C ARG A 48 -14.40 -12.14 -2.41
N ARG A 49 -15.56 -11.47 -2.41
CA ARG A 49 -16.02 -10.51 -1.41
C ARG A 49 -16.01 -11.10 0.01
N ALA A 50 -16.31 -12.39 0.17
CA ALA A 50 -16.32 -13.04 1.47
C ALA A 50 -14.96 -13.01 2.21
N ARG A 51 -13.85 -12.80 1.49
CA ARG A 51 -12.49 -12.76 2.04
C ARG A 51 -11.87 -11.37 2.05
N SER A 52 -12.59 -10.36 1.55
CA SER A 52 -12.05 -9.02 1.30
C SER A 52 -12.95 -7.97 1.94
N ASP A 53 -12.37 -6.93 2.54
CA ASP A 53 -13.16 -5.80 3.02
C ASP A 53 -13.51 -4.90 1.83
N CYS A 54 -14.75 -4.97 1.37
CA CYS A 54 -15.25 -4.25 0.19
C CYS A 54 -16.17 -3.08 0.56
N HIS A 55 -16.00 -2.49 1.74
CA HIS A 55 -16.79 -1.33 2.14
C HIS A 55 -16.27 -0.07 1.45
N GLU A 56 -16.97 0.37 0.39
CA GLU A 56 -16.54 1.45 -0.50
C GLU A 56 -16.13 2.73 0.25
N GLY A 57 -16.94 3.21 1.20
CA GLY A 57 -16.61 4.41 1.96
C GLY A 57 -15.29 4.28 2.74
N ARG A 58 -14.98 3.10 3.28
CA ARG A 58 -13.72 2.86 4.01
C ARG A 58 -12.54 2.75 3.05
N ALA A 59 -12.74 2.12 1.90
CA ALA A 59 -11.72 2.02 0.85
C ALA A 59 -11.31 3.41 0.34
N VAL A 60 -12.29 4.29 0.08
CA VAL A 60 -12.05 5.68 -0.34
C VAL A 60 -11.29 6.45 0.73
N THR A 61 -11.76 6.44 1.98
CA THR A 61 -11.06 7.14 3.08
C THR A 61 -9.65 6.60 3.29
N SER A 62 -9.46 5.29 3.23
CA SER A 62 -8.15 4.66 3.37
C SER A 62 -7.18 5.05 2.24
N ARG A 63 -7.64 5.02 0.99
CA ARG A 63 -6.85 5.44 -0.18
C ARG A 63 -6.47 6.92 -0.07
N ASP A 64 -7.40 7.77 0.32
CA ASP A 64 -7.18 9.22 0.39
C ASP A 64 -6.22 9.59 1.52
N LEU A 65 -6.25 8.87 2.64
CA LEU A 65 -5.24 8.98 3.68
C LEU A 65 -3.85 8.64 3.12
N LEU A 66 -3.68 7.47 2.50
CA LEU A 66 -2.38 7.08 1.94
C LEU A 66 -1.91 8.11 0.90
N ARG A 67 -2.80 8.57 0.02
CA ARG A 67 -2.51 9.62 -0.96
C ARG A 67 -2.05 10.94 -0.33
N SER A 68 -2.65 11.33 0.78
CA SER A 68 -2.25 12.56 1.49
C SER A 68 -0.87 12.44 2.14
N LEU A 69 -0.50 11.24 2.60
CA LEU A 69 0.80 10.94 3.19
C LEU A 69 1.92 10.77 2.15
N THR A 70 1.59 10.66 0.86
CA THR A 70 2.55 10.42 -0.22
C THR A 70 2.61 11.57 -1.22
N ARG A 71 2.44 12.82 -0.77
CA ARG A 71 2.56 14.01 -1.64
C ARG A 71 4.00 14.38 -1.96
N GLY A 72 4.95 13.99 -1.11
CA GLY A 72 6.38 14.27 -1.25
C GLY A 72 7.17 13.11 -1.87
N GLU A 73 8.45 13.03 -1.52
CA GLU A 73 9.29 11.88 -1.84
C GLU A 73 8.86 10.66 -1.01
N VAL A 74 8.72 9.52 -1.68
CA VAL A 74 8.47 8.22 -1.04
C VAL A 74 9.67 7.33 -1.27
N ARG A 75 10.22 6.77 -0.20
CA ARG A 75 11.31 5.78 -0.21
C ARG A 75 10.80 4.45 0.32
N CYS A 76 10.84 3.43 -0.52
CA CYS A 76 10.36 2.09 -0.25
C CYS A 76 11.53 1.11 -0.16
N THR A 77 11.75 0.54 1.03
CA THR A 77 12.69 -0.56 1.22
C THR A 77 12.03 -1.87 0.79
N VAL A 78 12.55 -2.46 -0.28
CA VAL A 78 12.03 -3.69 -0.87
C VAL A 78 12.35 -4.88 0.04
N THR A 79 11.34 -5.73 0.23
CA THR A 79 11.41 -6.95 1.05
C THR A 79 11.17 -8.22 0.24
N GLY A 80 10.66 -8.09 -0.98
CA GLY A 80 10.41 -9.21 -1.89
C GLY A 80 9.42 -8.85 -2.99
N ARG A 81 8.86 -9.87 -3.63
CA ARG A 81 7.73 -9.76 -4.57
C ARG A 81 6.68 -10.81 -4.22
N ASP A 82 5.41 -10.49 -4.47
CA ASP A 82 4.33 -11.48 -4.34
C ASP A 82 4.10 -12.26 -5.64
N THR A 83 3.19 -13.24 -5.60
CA THR A 83 2.85 -14.10 -6.75
C THR A 83 2.16 -13.34 -7.89
N TYR A 84 1.70 -12.11 -7.65
CA TYR A 84 1.13 -11.23 -8.67
C TYR A 84 2.18 -10.27 -9.26
N GLY A 85 3.45 -10.42 -8.89
CA GLY A 85 4.57 -9.62 -9.36
C GLY A 85 4.71 -8.25 -8.69
N ARG A 86 3.88 -7.93 -7.67
CA ARG A 86 3.99 -6.66 -6.95
C ARG A 86 5.23 -6.67 -6.06
N VAL A 87 5.91 -5.54 -6.01
CA VAL A 87 6.97 -5.28 -5.02
C VAL A 87 6.34 -5.22 -3.64
N LEU A 88 6.87 -6.00 -2.70
CA LEU A 88 6.52 -5.92 -1.28
C LEU A 88 7.52 -5.01 -0.58
N ALA A 89 7.08 -3.90 0.01
CA ALA A 89 7.99 -2.94 0.63
C ALA A 89 7.46 -2.30 1.90
N ARG A 90 8.38 -1.79 2.72
CA ARG A 90 8.10 -0.79 3.77
C ARG A 90 8.44 0.58 3.23
N CYS A 91 7.52 1.52 3.28
CA CYS A 91 7.69 2.83 2.66
C CYS A 91 7.66 3.94 3.70
N VAL A 92 8.48 4.96 3.46
CA VAL A 92 8.58 6.17 4.28
C VAL A 92 8.41 7.38 3.37
N SER A 93 7.64 8.39 3.81
CA SER A 93 7.55 9.69 3.17
C SER A 93 7.63 10.78 4.23
N ASP A 94 8.50 11.79 4.03
CA ASP A 94 8.72 12.88 4.99
C ASP A 94 8.93 12.42 6.45
N GLY A 95 9.66 11.32 6.62
CA GLY A 95 9.92 10.71 7.94
C GLY A 95 8.79 9.85 8.52
N VAL A 96 7.63 9.79 7.86
CA VAL A 96 6.47 9.00 8.26
C VAL A 96 6.54 7.58 7.68
N ASP A 97 6.55 6.57 8.56
CA ASP A 97 6.37 5.16 8.20
C ASP A 97 4.91 4.92 7.75
N LEU A 98 4.72 4.75 6.44
CA LEU A 98 3.38 4.66 5.84
C LEU A 98 2.62 3.43 6.34
N ASN A 99 3.30 2.28 6.45
CA ASN A 99 2.70 1.04 6.93
C ASN A 99 2.13 1.23 8.35
N LYS A 100 2.89 1.86 9.25
CA LYS A 100 2.44 2.15 10.62
C LYS A 100 1.38 3.24 10.66
N ALA A 101 1.49 4.27 9.83
CA ALA A 101 0.50 5.35 9.78
C ALA A 101 -0.88 4.81 9.41
N MET A 102 -0.96 3.94 8.40
CA MET A 102 -2.23 3.31 7.98
C MET A 102 -2.84 2.44 9.09
N LEU A 103 -2.02 1.67 9.82
CA LEU A 103 -2.48 0.88 10.97
C LEU A 103 -2.98 1.77 12.11
N ARG A 104 -2.23 2.82 12.48
CA ARG A 104 -2.59 3.73 13.58
C ARG A 104 -3.87 4.50 13.31
N ALA A 105 -4.12 4.85 12.05
CA ALA A 105 -5.34 5.52 11.63
C ALA A 105 -6.56 4.57 11.54
N GLY A 106 -6.39 3.27 11.75
CA GLY A 106 -7.45 2.28 11.55
C GLY A 106 -7.86 2.09 10.09
N MET A 107 -7.04 2.56 9.14
CA MET A 107 -7.29 2.49 7.70
C MET A 107 -6.72 1.24 7.05
N ALA A 108 -5.85 0.52 7.76
CA ALA A 108 -5.43 -0.83 7.41
C ALA A 108 -5.42 -1.73 8.64
N ARG A 109 -5.46 -3.04 8.41
CA ARG A 109 -5.24 -4.07 9.43
C ARG A 109 -3.92 -4.78 9.19
N ARG A 110 -3.40 -5.47 10.21
CA ARG A 110 -2.23 -6.33 10.05
C ARG A 110 -2.58 -7.52 9.17
N TYR A 111 -1.80 -7.73 8.11
CA TYR A 111 -1.90 -8.92 7.28
C TYR A 111 -1.21 -10.09 8.01
N ARG A 112 -1.91 -11.22 8.13
CA ARG A 112 -1.40 -12.45 8.75
C ARG A 112 -1.17 -13.51 7.68
#